data_AF-A0A235IYX4-F1
#
_entry.id   AF-A0A235IYX4-F1
#
_cell.length_a   1.000
_cell.length_b   1.000
_cell.length_c   1.000
_cell.angle_alpha   90.00
_cell.angle_beta   90.00
_cell.angle_gamma   90.00
#
_symmetry.space_group_name_H-M   'P 1'
#
loop_
_entity.id
_entity.type
_entity.pdbx_description
1 polymer ?
#
loop_
_entity_poly.entity_id
_entity_poly.type
_entity_poly.pdbx_seq_one_letter_code
_entity_poly.pdbx_strand_id
1 'polypeptide(L)'
;MEIPIESLWSQVLERLQLELSRPTFETWIKTASAERLENNCLVIRTPNPFARNWLQKYYINTIAHVVQDILGHPVGIYITVAQGDEVSHFSEREISWESQNSSSIPKAVSHRNQKTTELNSKYVFSRFVVGANNRMAHAASLAVAESPGKEFNPLFLCGGVGLGKTHLMQAIGHYRWEISPDCKIFYVSTEQFTNDLITAIRKDSMQSFREHYRAADLLLVDDIQFLEGKEYTQEEFFYTFNTLHEAGKQVVIASDRPPNQIPSLQERLCSRFSMGLIADIQKPDLETRMAILQKKAEDENIRLPRDVIEYIASNYTSNIRELEGALIRAVAYISIWGLPMTVENITPVLEPPNEKMAATPEAILKVVADNFDVSIDDLKSNSRRREISWARQLGMYLMRQHTSLSLPRIGEEFGGKDHTTVIYSCDKITQLHQSDRTLAQTLRQLSDRINLTSRSQKPS
;
A
#
# COMPACT_ATOMS: atom_id res chain seq x y z
N MET A 1 49.01 8.93 0.24
CA MET A 1 48.20 9.80 1.12
C MET A 1 46.90 9.04 1.30
N GLU A 2 46.68 8.43 2.45
CA GLU A 2 45.52 7.55 2.67
C GLU A 2 44.26 8.42 2.75
N ILE A 3 43.34 8.25 1.80
CA ILE A 3 42.05 8.96 1.80
C ILE A 3 41.22 8.36 2.95
N PRO A 4 40.70 9.18 3.89
CA PRO A 4 39.81 8.67 4.94
C PRO A 4 38.59 7.98 4.33
N ILE A 5 38.17 6.84 4.90
CA ILE A 5 37.09 6.02 4.31
C ILE A 5 35.78 6.79 4.11
N GLU A 6 35.44 7.69 5.04
CA GLU A 6 34.26 8.54 4.91
C GLU A 6 34.36 9.49 3.72
N SER A 7 35.55 10.03 3.46
CA SER A 7 35.83 10.90 2.31
C SER A 7 35.82 10.10 1.00
N LEU A 8 36.41 8.90 1.00
CA LEU A 8 36.34 7.99 -0.15
C LEU A 8 34.90 7.64 -0.48
N TRP A 9 34.11 7.20 0.50
CA TRP A 9 32.72 6.82 0.28
C TRP A 9 31.88 8.01 -0.19
N SER A 10 32.09 9.21 0.37
CA SER A 10 31.42 10.43 -0.11
C SER A 10 31.71 10.71 -1.59
N GLN A 11 32.97 10.59 -2.03
CA GLN A 11 33.34 10.76 -3.44
C GLN A 11 32.75 9.66 -4.34
N VAL A 12 32.71 8.40 -3.87
CA VAL A 12 32.06 7.29 -4.58
C VAL A 12 30.57 7.58 -4.75
N LEU A 13 29.90 8.05 -3.69
CA LEU A 13 28.48 8.42 -3.73
C LEU A 13 28.22 9.56 -4.73
N GLU A 14 29.03 10.62 -4.72
CA GLU A 14 28.90 11.73 -5.67
C GLU A 14 29.03 11.27 -7.12
N ARG A 15 29.99 10.39 -7.42
CA ARG A 15 30.21 9.89 -8.78
C ARG A 15 29.11 8.93 -9.24
N LEU A 16 28.69 8.00 -8.38
CA LEU A 16 27.58 7.10 -8.67
C LEU A 16 26.24 7.84 -8.81
N GLN A 17 26.04 8.96 -8.12
CA GLN A 17 24.85 9.80 -8.26
C GLN A 17 24.72 10.40 -9.66
N LEU A 18 25.84 10.65 -10.35
CA LEU A 18 25.86 11.17 -11.72
C LEU A 18 25.66 10.07 -12.77
N GLU A 19 26.06 8.84 -12.47
CA GLU A 19 26.00 7.71 -13.42
C GLU A 19 24.69 6.92 -13.35
N LEU A 20 24.02 6.91 -12.19
CA LEU A 20 22.82 6.11 -11.95
C LEU A 20 21.55 6.93 -11.98
N SER A 21 20.42 6.27 -12.28
CA SER A 21 19.11 6.89 -12.12
C SER A 21 18.90 7.29 -10.65
N ARG A 22 18.18 8.39 -10.40
CA ARG A 22 17.89 8.85 -9.04
C ARG A 22 17.23 7.76 -8.17
N PRO A 23 16.21 7.01 -8.64
CA PRO A 23 15.61 5.91 -7.88
C PRO A 23 16.60 4.79 -7.54
N THR A 24 17.44 4.38 -8.49
CA THR A 24 18.50 3.36 -8.31
C THR A 24 19.50 3.81 -7.25
N PHE A 25 19.99 5.05 -7.36
CA PHE A 25 20.92 5.62 -6.41
C PHE A 25 20.32 5.70 -5.00
N GLU A 26 19.12 6.27 -4.86
CA GLU A 26 18.46 6.45 -3.57
C GLU A 26 18.13 5.11 -2.89
N THR A 27 17.78 4.08 -3.67
CA THR A 27 17.39 2.76 -3.12
C THR A 27 18.60 1.94 -2.73
N TRP A 28 19.56 1.77 -3.65
CA TRP A 28 20.61 0.76 -3.50
C TRP A 28 21.93 1.34 -2.99
N ILE A 29 22.30 2.54 -3.43
CA ILE A 29 23.63 3.11 -3.19
C ILE A 29 23.64 4.00 -1.96
N LYS A 30 22.69 4.95 -1.87
CA LYS A 30 22.60 5.92 -0.76
C LYS A 30 22.34 5.25 0.59
N THR A 31 21.68 4.09 0.59
CA THR A 31 21.40 3.34 1.82
C THR A 31 22.57 2.47 2.28
N ALA A 32 23.61 2.32 1.46
CA ALA A 32 24.81 1.57 1.79
C ALA A 32 25.89 2.47 2.42
N SER A 33 26.76 1.88 3.22
CA SER A 33 27.86 2.58 3.92
C SER A 33 29.17 1.80 3.79
N ALA A 34 30.29 2.50 3.66
CA ALA A 34 31.60 1.86 3.71
C ALA A 34 32.03 1.64 5.17
N GLU A 35 32.36 0.40 5.55
CA GLU A 35 32.79 0.06 6.91
C GLU A 35 34.30 0.14 7.09
N ARG A 36 35.05 -0.46 6.16
CA ARG A 36 36.51 -0.51 6.21
C ARG A 36 37.12 -0.74 4.83
N LEU A 37 38.35 -0.27 4.66
CA LEU A 37 39.20 -0.51 3.50
C LEU A 37 40.50 -1.14 4.00
N GLU A 38 40.64 -2.45 3.83
CA GLU A 38 41.80 -3.23 4.31
C GLU A 38 42.27 -4.16 3.19
N ASN A 39 43.58 -4.33 3.03
CA ASN A 39 44.17 -5.27 2.05
C ASN A 39 43.61 -5.13 0.63
N ASN A 40 43.42 -3.89 0.16
CA ASN A 40 42.87 -3.60 -1.16
C ASN A 40 41.43 -4.14 -1.37
N CYS A 41 40.66 -4.23 -0.28
CA CYS A 41 39.27 -4.66 -0.26
C CYS A 41 38.41 -3.64 0.50
N LEU A 42 37.39 -3.10 -0.17
CA LEU A 42 36.40 -2.20 0.42
C LEU A 42 35.20 -3.02 0.90
N VAL A 43 34.92 -2.95 2.20
CA VAL A 43 33.74 -3.57 2.80
C VAL A 43 32.59 -2.58 2.82
N ILE A 44 31.51 -2.91 2.14
CA ILE A 44 30.29 -2.11 2.04
C ILE A 44 29.16 -2.81 2.81
N ARG A 45 28.53 -2.11 3.74
CA ARG A 45 27.38 -2.58 4.49
C ARG A 45 26.08 -2.10 3.87
N THR A 46 25.14 -3.01 3.66
CA THR A 46 23.77 -2.73 3.21
C THR A 46 22.75 -2.87 4.36
N PRO A 47 21.56 -2.26 4.22
CA PRO A 47 20.53 -2.31 5.27
C PRO A 47 19.87 -3.68 5.42
N ASN A 48 19.90 -4.54 4.40
CA ASN A 48 19.27 -5.87 4.44
C ASN A 48 19.91 -6.83 3.42
N PRO A 49 19.65 -8.16 3.53
CA PRO A 49 20.19 -9.16 2.62
C PRO A 49 19.74 -8.97 1.16
N PHE A 50 18.55 -8.42 0.96
CA PHE A 50 18.01 -8.16 -0.38
C PHE A 50 18.85 -7.12 -1.14
N ALA A 51 19.13 -5.98 -0.51
CA ALA A 51 20.00 -4.95 -1.06
C ALA A 51 21.43 -5.45 -1.29
N ARG A 52 21.95 -6.31 -0.38
CA ARG A 52 23.26 -6.97 -0.58
C ARG A 52 23.27 -7.79 -1.86
N ASN A 53 22.32 -8.69 -2.03
CA ASN A 53 22.26 -9.57 -3.20
C ASN A 53 22.08 -8.77 -4.50
N TRP A 54 21.26 -7.72 -4.48
CA TRP A 54 21.04 -6.87 -5.65
C TRP A 54 22.31 -6.12 -6.06
N LEU A 55 22.97 -5.44 -5.12
CA LEU A 55 24.23 -4.74 -5.39
C LEU A 55 25.32 -5.70 -5.86
N GLN A 56 25.46 -6.84 -5.18
CA GLN A 56 26.45 -7.87 -5.52
C GLN A 56 26.27 -8.37 -6.95
N LYS A 57 25.03 -8.53 -7.40
CA LYS A 57 24.74 -9.08 -8.73
C LYS A 57 24.81 -8.05 -9.84
N TYR A 58 24.26 -6.86 -9.63
CA TYR A 58 24.03 -5.89 -10.70
C TYR A 58 24.98 -4.70 -10.68
N TYR A 59 25.50 -4.30 -9.51
CA TYR A 59 26.24 -3.04 -9.36
C TYR A 59 27.67 -3.20 -8.84
N ILE A 60 28.11 -4.42 -8.48
CA ILE A 60 29.44 -4.64 -7.92
C ILE A 60 30.56 -4.14 -8.84
N ASN A 61 30.42 -4.38 -10.14
CA ASN A 61 31.42 -3.96 -11.13
C ASN A 61 31.43 -2.44 -11.29
N THR A 62 30.26 -1.80 -11.34
CA THR A 62 30.15 -0.33 -11.41
C THR A 62 30.78 0.32 -10.18
N ILE A 63 30.49 -0.20 -8.99
CA ILE A 63 31.09 0.28 -7.74
C ILE A 63 32.61 0.08 -7.77
N ALA A 64 33.09 -1.11 -8.18
CA ALA A 64 34.52 -1.39 -8.27
C ALA A 64 35.24 -0.45 -9.25
N HIS A 65 34.64 -0.15 -10.39
CA HIS A 65 35.16 0.80 -11.37
C HIS A 65 35.27 2.21 -10.80
N VAL A 66 34.22 2.71 -10.15
CA VAL A 66 34.24 4.05 -9.54
C VAL A 66 35.29 4.14 -8.42
N VAL A 67 35.40 3.10 -7.57
CA VAL A 67 36.41 3.05 -6.50
C VAL A 67 37.82 3.01 -7.10
N GLN A 68 38.03 2.24 -8.17
CA GLN A 68 39.31 2.18 -8.89
C GLN A 68 39.68 3.53 -9.51
N ASP A 69 38.73 4.25 -10.11
CA ASP A 69 38.97 5.57 -10.70
C ASP A 69 39.41 6.60 -9.64
N ILE A 70 38.86 6.51 -8.42
CA ILE A 70 39.20 7.43 -7.32
C ILE A 70 40.56 7.07 -6.70
N LEU A 71 40.85 5.79 -6.48
CA LEU A 71 42.07 5.34 -5.81
C LEU A 71 43.26 5.11 -6.77
N GLY A 72 43.02 5.02 -8.07
CA GLY A 72 44.03 4.79 -9.10
C GLY A 72 44.52 3.35 -9.21
N HIS A 73 43.95 2.40 -8.47
CA HIS A 73 44.28 0.98 -8.51
C HIS A 73 43.02 0.13 -8.27
N PRO A 74 42.95 -1.13 -8.77
CA PRO A 74 41.78 -1.98 -8.58
C PRO A 74 41.61 -2.31 -7.10
N VAL A 75 40.37 -2.31 -6.61
CA VAL A 75 39.99 -2.65 -5.24
C VAL A 75 38.88 -3.70 -5.27
N GLY A 76 39.02 -4.76 -4.49
CA GLY A 76 37.96 -5.77 -4.33
C GLY A 76 36.78 -5.18 -3.54
N ILE A 77 35.55 -5.48 -3.94
CA ILE A 77 34.35 -5.03 -3.23
C ILE A 77 33.74 -6.23 -2.50
N TYR A 78 33.52 -6.10 -1.20
CA TYR A 78 32.85 -7.11 -0.38
C TYR A 78 31.63 -6.51 0.32
N ILE A 79 30.45 -7.10 0.11
CA ILE A 79 29.19 -6.55 0.61
C ILE A 79 28.66 -7.37 1.81
N THR A 80 28.42 -6.70 2.93
CA THR A 80 27.91 -7.24 4.21
C THR A 80 26.51 -6.68 4.54
N VAL A 81 25.82 -7.28 5.51
CA VAL A 81 24.49 -6.82 5.99
C VAL A 81 24.63 -6.30 7.41
N ALA A 82 23.89 -5.25 7.75
CA ALA A 82 23.69 -4.83 9.13
C ALA A 82 23.18 -5.99 10.02
N GLN A 83 23.96 -6.44 11.00
CA GLN A 83 23.45 -7.36 12.01
C GLN A 83 22.40 -6.66 12.89
N GLY A 84 21.17 -7.15 12.82
CA GLY A 84 20.00 -6.73 13.58
C GLY A 84 18.75 -7.43 13.01
N ASP A 85 18.16 -8.31 13.81
CA ASP A 85 17.03 -9.23 13.57
C ASP A 85 17.32 -10.53 12.80
N GLU A 86 17.48 -11.59 13.61
CA GLU A 86 17.36 -12.98 13.21
C GLU A 86 15.96 -13.28 12.65
N VAL A 87 15.88 -13.75 11.42
CA VAL A 87 14.89 -14.76 11.01
C VAL A 87 15.60 -15.85 10.21
N SER A 88 16.01 -16.88 10.96
CA SER A 88 16.11 -18.31 10.62
C SER A 88 16.38 -18.74 9.16
N HIS A 89 17.57 -19.31 8.97
CA HIS A 89 17.92 -20.44 8.09
C HIS A 89 17.37 -20.46 6.64
N PHE A 90 18.14 -19.85 5.72
CA PHE A 90 18.37 -20.50 4.42
C PHE A 90 19.73 -21.20 4.48
N SER A 91 19.67 -22.52 4.61
CA SER A 91 20.84 -23.41 4.56
C SER A 91 21.64 -23.19 3.30
N GLU A 92 22.94 -23.00 3.47
CA GLU A 92 23.98 -23.12 2.47
C GLU A 92 23.78 -24.43 1.68
N ARG A 93 23.32 -24.29 0.44
CA ARG A 93 23.72 -25.22 -0.61
C ARG A 93 24.26 -24.37 -1.73
N GLU A 94 25.55 -24.58 -1.96
CA GLU A 94 26.30 -24.17 -3.13
C GLU A 94 25.42 -24.31 -4.38
N ILE A 95 25.14 -23.19 -5.02
CA ILE A 95 24.76 -23.24 -6.42
C ILE A 95 25.84 -22.47 -7.17
N SER A 96 26.69 -23.26 -7.82
CA SER A 96 27.67 -22.81 -8.80
C SER A 96 26.92 -22.20 -9.98
N TRP A 97 27.04 -20.89 -10.16
CA TRP A 97 26.44 -20.19 -11.29
C TRP A 97 27.55 -19.62 -12.17
N GLU A 98 27.71 -20.20 -13.35
CA GLU A 98 28.65 -19.74 -14.36
C GLU A 98 28.22 -18.38 -14.92
N SER A 99 29.22 -17.50 -15.04
CA SER A 99 29.09 -16.14 -15.55
C SER A 99 28.98 -16.14 -17.06
N GLN A 100 27.94 -15.51 -17.60
CA GLN A 100 27.99 -14.92 -18.94
C GLN A 100 27.64 -13.44 -18.88
N ASN A 101 28.69 -12.64 -19.06
CA ASN A 101 28.67 -11.20 -19.25
C ASN A 101 27.85 -10.81 -20.49
N SER A 102 26.98 -9.82 -20.34
CA SER A 102 26.82 -8.77 -21.35
C SER A 102 26.17 -7.55 -20.70
N SER A 103 27.02 -6.57 -20.41
CA SER A 103 26.65 -5.22 -20.03
C SER A 103 26.42 -4.39 -21.29
N SER A 104 25.23 -3.81 -21.43
CA SER A 104 25.00 -2.68 -22.34
C SER A 104 24.07 -1.67 -21.67
N ILE A 105 24.60 -0.47 -21.47
CA ILE A 105 23.93 0.71 -20.91
C ILE A 105 23.27 1.46 -22.08
N PRO A 106 21.96 1.79 -22.06
CA PRO A 106 21.39 2.66 -23.10
C PRO A 106 21.50 4.15 -22.72
N LYS A 107 21.99 4.95 -23.67
CA LYS A 107 21.93 6.42 -23.67
C LYS A 107 20.53 6.91 -24.06
N ALA A 108 20.11 8.02 -23.45
CA ALA A 108 18.85 8.70 -23.72
C ALA A 108 18.72 9.17 -25.18
N VAL A 109 17.64 8.77 -25.88
CA VAL A 109 17.23 9.37 -27.17
C VAL A 109 15.71 9.50 -27.26
N SER A 110 15.33 10.63 -27.85
CA SER A 110 14.02 11.28 -28.06
C SER A 110 12.79 10.41 -28.36
N HIS A 111 11.69 10.85 -27.75
CA HIS A 111 10.33 10.33 -27.81
C HIS A 111 9.72 10.19 -29.21
N ARG A 112 9.23 8.98 -29.53
CA ARG A 112 8.28 8.73 -30.61
C ARG A 112 6.95 8.25 -30.01
N ASN A 113 5.88 8.96 -30.33
CA ASN A 113 4.50 8.67 -29.94
C ASN A 113 4.05 7.30 -30.46
N GLN A 114 4.01 6.29 -29.58
CA GLN A 114 3.11 5.16 -29.73
C GLN A 114 2.01 5.29 -28.68
N LYS A 115 0.75 5.27 -29.13
CA LYS A 115 -0.43 5.25 -28.26
C LYS A 115 -0.52 3.88 -27.57
N THR A 116 0.10 3.75 -26.41
CA THR A 116 -0.13 2.64 -25.47
C THR A 116 -0.83 3.20 -24.23
N THR A 117 -1.63 2.36 -23.58
CA THR A 117 -2.54 2.70 -22.46
C THR A 117 -1.94 3.74 -21.51
N GLU A 118 -2.65 4.85 -21.33
CA GLU A 118 -2.20 6.09 -20.69
C GLU A 118 -1.73 5.85 -19.24
N LEU A 119 -0.44 5.54 -19.07
CA LEU A 119 0.20 5.56 -17.76
C LEU A 119 0.09 6.99 -17.20
N ASN A 120 -0.33 7.11 -15.96
CA ASN A 120 -0.43 8.40 -15.29
C ASN A 120 0.99 8.97 -15.08
N SER A 121 1.29 10.11 -15.69
CA SER A 121 2.61 10.76 -15.61
C SER A 121 3.05 11.12 -14.20
N LYS A 122 2.12 11.17 -13.23
CA LYS A 122 2.43 11.43 -11.80
C LYS A 122 2.92 10.20 -11.05
N TYR A 123 2.73 8.99 -11.59
CA TYR A 123 3.05 7.74 -10.91
C TYR A 123 4.44 7.23 -11.29
N VAL A 124 5.47 7.98 -10.90
CA VAL A 124 6.89 7.66 -11.13
C VAL A 124 7.63 7.43 -9.82
N PHE A 125 8.73 6.68 -9.83
CA PHE A 125 9.50 6.34 -8.61
C PHE A 125 9.98 7.58 -7.85
N SER A 126 10.40 8.63 -8.56
CA SER A 126 10.91 9.89 -7.95
C SER A 126 9.88 10.66 -7.12
N ARG A 127 8.59 10.35 -7.29
CA ARG A 127 7.47 10.92 -6.54
C ARG A 127 6.94 9.98 -5.46
N PHE A 128 7.44 8.75 -5.39
CA PHE A 128 7.05 7.80 -4.36
C PHE A 128 7.90 7.99 -3.12
N VAL A 129 7.27 8.24 -1.97
CA VAL A 129 7.98 8.41 -0.70
C VAL A 129 8.22 7.05 -0.05
N VAL A 130 9.50 6.70 0.10
CA VAL A 130 9.94 5.44 0.69
C VAL A 130 10.02 5.56 2.20
N GLY A 131 9.32 4.68 2.90
CA GLY A 131 9.35 4.52 4.36
C GLY A 131 9.54 3.05 4.74
N ALA A 132 9.67 2.74 6.03
CA ALA A 132 9.83 1.35 6.50
C ALA A 132 8.70 0.43 5.99
N ASN A 133 7.47 0.96 5.93
CA ASN A 133 6.23 0.23 5.62
C ASN A 133 6.04 -0.11 4.13
N ASN A 134 6.87 0.45 3.24
CA ASN A 134 6.77 0.23 1.80
C ASN A 134 8.14 -0.04 1.12
N ARG A 135 9.24 -0.06 1.89
CA ARG A 135 10.60 -0.19 1.38
C ARG A 135 10.82 -1.43 0.54
N MET A 136 10.31 -2.58 1.01
CA MET A 136 10.44 -3.85 0.29
C MET A 136 9.70 -3.81 -1.04
N ALA A 137 8.45 -3.32 -1.05
CA ALA A 137 7.67 -3.20 -2.27
C ALA A 137 8.28 -2.23 -3.27
N HIS A 138 8.81 -1.09 -2.80
CA HIS A 138 9.55 -0.16 -3.63
C HIS A 138 10.79 -0.80 -4.25
N ALA A 139 11.63 -1.46 -3.45
CA ALA A 139 12.86 -2.08 -3.91
C ALA A 139 12.59 -3.23 -4.90
N ALA A 140 11.57 -4.05 -4.63
CA ALA A 140 11.10 -5.09 -5.54
C ALA A 140 10.59 -4.52 -6.87
N SER A 141 9.83 -3.43 -6.82
CA SER A 141 9.33 -2.75 -8.02
C SER A 141 10.48 -2.22 -8.87
N LEU A 142 11.47 -1.57 -8.24
CA LEU A 142 12.65 -1.07 -8.95
C LEU A 142 13.48 -2.20 -9.56
N ALA A 143 13.66 -3.30 -8.82
CA ALA A 143 14.33 -4.50 -9.30
C ALA A 143 13.67 -5.08 -10.56
N VAL A 144 12.34 -5.20 -10.55
CA VAL A 144 11.56 -5.64 -11.71
C VAL A 144 11.65 -4.68 -12.89
N ALA A 145 11.69 -3.38 -12.63
CA ALA A 145 11.79 -2.37 -13.67
C ALA A 145 13.18 -2.40 -14.37
N GLU A 146 14.25 -2.63 -13.60
CA GLU A 146 15.62 -2.76 -14.10
C GLU A 146 15.86 -4.08 -14.85
N SER A 147 15.34 -5.19 -14.34
CA SER A 147 15.55 -6.54 -14.88
C SER A 147 14.25 -7.36 -14.98
N PRO A 148 13.34 -6.97 -15.91
CA PRO A 148 12.05 -7.65 -16.07
C PRO A 148 12.21 -9.10 -16.53
N GLY A 149 11.31 -9.96 -16.07
CA GLY A 149 11.20 -11.37 -16.49
C GLY A 149 12.16 -12.32 -15.78
N LYS A 150 12.98 -11.82 -14.84
CA LYS A 150 14.00 -12.61 -14.13
C LYS A 150 13.54 -13.05 -12.74
N GLU A 151 14.11 -12.47 -11.69
CA GLU A 151 14.03 -12.99 -10.32
C GLU A 151 12.61 -12.92 -9.70
N PHE A 152 11.83 -11.89 -10.04
CA PHE A 152 10.52 -11.64 -9.44
C PHE A 152 9.42 -11.67 -10.50
N ASN A 153 9.16 -12.86 -11.05
CA ASN A 153 8.10 -13.06 -12.04
C ASN A 153 7.11 -14.16 -11.59
N PRO A 154 5.88 -13.79 -11.18
CA PRO A 154 5.33 -12.43 -11.14
C PRO A 154 5.83 -11.62 -9.94
N LEU A 155 5.67 -10.30 -10.01
CA LEU A 155 5.68 -9.44 -8.82
C LEU A 155 4.23 -9.18 -8.40
N PHE A 156 3.88 -9.53 -7.17
CA PHE A 156 2.55 -9.34 -6.62
C PHE A 156 2.58 -8.26 -5.53
N LEU A 157 2.08 -7.07 -5.85
CA LEU A 157 1.94 -5.95 -4.92
C LEU A 157 0.61 -6.08 -4.15
N CYS A 158 0.66 -6.31 -2.85
CA CYS A 158 -0.54 -6.39 -2.00
C CYS A 158 -0.55 -5.34 -0.90
N GLY A 159 -1.73 -5.02 -0.38
CA GLY A 159 -1.91 -4.07 0.71
C GLY A 159 -3.27 -3.39 0.62
N GLY A 160 -3.71 -2.73 1.70
CA GLY A 160 -5.00 -2.04 1.75
C GLY A 160 -5.22 -0.97 0.68
N VAL A 161 -6.43 -0.41 0.63
CA VAL A 161 -6.80 0.66 -0.32
C VAL A 161 -5.95 1.91 -0.11
N GLY A 162 -5.54 2.56 -1.21
CA GLY A 162 -4.85 3.85 -1.15
C GLY A 162 -3.46 3.83 -0.50
N LEU A 163 -2.71 2.72 -0.60
CA LEU A 163 -1.34 2.61 -0.06
C LEU A 163 -0.22 2.76 -1.11
N GLY A 164 -0.57 3.01 -2.38
CA GLY A 164 0.43 3.27 -3.43
C GLY A 164 0.76 2.09 -4.36
N LYS A 165 -0.03 1.00 -4.34
CA LYS A 165 0.12 -0.14 -5.26
C LYS A 165 0.13 0.27 -6.74
N THR A 166 -0.91 0.98 -7.18
CA THR A 166 -1.03 1.52 -8.55
C THR A 166 0.11 2.47 -8.89
N HIS A 167 0.59 3.27 -7.92
CA HIS A 167 1.72 4.18 -8.12
C HIS A 167 2.97 3.38 -8.43
N LEU A 168 3.36 2.43 -7.56
CA LEU A 168 4.53 1.59 -7.79
C LEU A 168 4.44 0.79 -9.09
N MET A 169 3.28 0.19 -9.36
CA MET A 169 3.08 -0.60 -10.58
C MET A 169 3.27 0.25 -11.85
N GLN A 170 2.69 1.45 -11.91
CA GLN A 170 2.88 2.33 -13.07
C GLN A 170 4.29 2.93 -13.13
N ALA A 171 4.96 3.13 -11.98
CA ALA A 171 6.34 3.56 -11.92
C ALA A 171 7.30 2.55 -12.56
N ILE A 172 7.03 1.25 -12.42
CA ILE A 172 7.74 0.18 -13.16
C ILE A 172 7.61 0.41 -14.67
N GLY A 173 6.38 0.69 -15.14
CA GLY A 173 6.09 0.97 -16.55
C GLY A 173 6.86 2.18 -17.07
N HIS A 174 6.77 3.33 -16.37
CA HIS A 174 7.50 4.54 -16.77
C HIS A 174 9.01 4.33 -16.80
N TYR A 175 9.58 3.73 -15.75
CA TYR A 175 11.01 3.48 -15.68
C TYR A 175 11.49 2.55 -16.80
N ARG A 176 10.72 1.50 -17.10
CA ARG A 176 11.05 0.59 -18.18
C ARG A 176 10.99 1.27 -19.55
N TRP A 177 10.00 2.14 -19.75
CA TRP A 177 9.86 2.91 -20.99
C TRP A 177 11.02 3.89 -21.19
N GLU A 178 11.47 4.55 -20.13
CA GLU A 178 12.62 5.47 -20.17
C GLU A 178 13.92 4.78 -20.59
N ILE A 179 14.17 3.56 -20.10
CA ILE A 179 15.42 2.82 -20.36
C ILE A 179 15.33 1.98 -21.65
N SER A 180 14.14 1.50 -22.00
CA SER A 180 13.91 0.63 -23.15
C SER A 180 12.63 1.05 -23.90
N PRO A 181 12.69 2.09 -24.75
CA PRO A 181 11.52 2.64 -25.45
C PRO A 181 10.79 1.65 -26.36
N ASP A 182 11.48 0.62 -26.85
CA ASP A 182 10.90 -0.42 -27.71
C ASP A 182 10.15 -1.51 -26.92
N CYS A 183 10.20 -1.48 -25.58
CA CYS A 183 9.54 -2.44 -24.71
C CYS A 183 8.01 -2.26 -24.80
N LYS A 184 7.28 -3.35 -25.11
CA LYS A 184 5.82 -3.31 -25.17
C LYS A 184 5.22 -3.43 -23.76
N ILE A 185 4.76 -2.29 -23.23
CA ILE A 185 4.20 -2.19 -21.88
C ILE A 185 2.69 -2.09 -21.98
N PHE A 186 1.99 -2.99 -21.29
CA PHE A 186 0.52 -3.00 -21.23
C PHE A 186 0.07 -2.83 -19.79
N TYR A 187 -0.55 -1.69 -19.51
CA TYR A 187 -1.28 -1.47 -18.26
C TYR A 187 -2.77 -1.69 -18.48
N VAL A 188 -3.39 -2.46 -17.58
CA VAL A 188 -4.81 -2.82 -17.63
C VAL A 188 -5.37 -2.99 -16.22
N SER A 189 -6.59 -2.52 -15.97
CA SER A 189 -7.34 -2.95 -14.78
C SER A 189 -8.03 -4.27 -15.04
N THR A 190 -8.25 -5.07 -14.00
CA THR A 190 -8.98 -6.34 -14.15
C THR A 190 -10.38 -6.16 -14.73
N GLU A 191 -11.04 -5.04 -14.44
CA GLU A 191 -12.31 -4.66 -15.05
C GLU A 191 -12.18 -4.43 -16.57
N GLN A 192 -11.17 -3.67 -17.00
CA GLN A 192 -10.93 -3.42 -18.43
C GLN A 192 -10.60 -4.72 -19.16
N PHE A 193 -9.76 -5.59 -18.59
CA PHE A 193 -9.46 -6.91 -19.15
C PHE A 193 -10.74 -7.75 -19.31
N THR A 194 -11.64 -7.72 -18.32
CA THR A 194 -12.96 -8.36 -18.40
C THR A 194 -13.78 -7.80 -19.56
N ASN A 195 -13.86 -6.48 -19.69
CA ASN A 195 -14.66 -5.81 -20.71
C ASN A 195 -14.11 -6.05 -22.13
N ASP A 196 -12.79 -6.08 -22.28
CA ASP A 196 -12.13 -6.41 -23.55
C ASP A 196 -12.43 -7.85 -23.94
N LEU A 197 -12.40 -8.78 -22.98
CA LEU A 197 -12.74 -10.18 -23.20
C LEU A 197 -14.20 -10.33 -23.66
N ILE A 198 -15.14 -9.69 -22.95
CA ILE A 198 -16.57 -9.70 -23.33
C ILE A 198 -16.76 -9.14 -24.74
N THR A 199 -16.07 -8.04 -25.07
CA THR A 199 -16.14 -7.42 -26.39
C THR A 199 -15.58 -8.35 -27.46
N ALA A 200 -14.47 -9.04 -27.18
CA ALA A 200 -13.85 -9.96 -28.10
C ALA A 200 -14.75 -11.16 -28.43
N ILE A 201 -15.43 -11.71 -27.42
CA ILE A 201 -16.43 -12.78 -27.61
C ILE A 201 -17.59 -12.30 -28.48
N ARG A 202 -18.16 -11.13 -28.17
CA ARG A 202 -19.30 -10.57 -28.91
C ARG A 202 -18.99 -10.28 -30.38
N LYS A 203 -17.73 -9.97 -30.69
CA LYS A 203 -17.26 -9.63 -32.05
C LYS A 203 -16.56 -10.79 -32.76
N ASP A 204 -16.54 -11.99 -32.17
CA ASP A 204 -15.80 -13.15 -32.67
C ASP A 204 -14.32 -12.83 -33.00
N SER A 205 -13.69 -12.06 -32.12
CA SER A 205 -12.34 -11.49 -32.29
C SER A 205 -11.38 -11.94 -31.18
N MET A 206 -11.62 -13.13 -30.64
CA MET A 206 -10.85 -13.68 -29.52
C MET A 206 -9.35 -13.82 -29.82
N GLN A 207 -8.99 -14.08 -31.07
CA GLN A 207 -7.59 -14.13 -31.50
C GLN A 207 -6.91 -12.76 -31.32
N SER A 208 -7.55 -11.67 -31.74
CA SER A 208 -7.02 -10.31 -31.60
C SER A 208 -6.83 -9.93 -30.12
N PHE A 209 -7.77 -10.30 -29.25
CA PHE A 209 -7.63 -10.13 -27.80
C PHE A 209 -6.37 -10.83 -27.25
N ARG A 210 -6.15 -12.09 -27.66
CA ARG A 210 -4.98 -12.87 -27.22
C ARG A 210 -3.68 -12.27 -27.74
N GLU A 211 -3.63 -11.90 -29.02
CA GLU A 211 -2.46 -11.27 -29.63
C GLU A 211 -2.11 -9.95 -28.95
N HIS A 212 -3.11 -9.15 -28.58
CA HIS A 212 -2.92 -7.89 -27.86
C HIS A 212 -2.22 -8.10 -26.51
N TYR A 213 -2.81 -8.90 -25.62
CA TYR A 213 -2.28 -9.08 -24.27
C TYR A 213 -1.02 -9.95 -24.20
N ARG A 214 -0.88 -10.93 -25.09
CA ARG A 214 0.28 -11.84 -25.11
C ARG A 214 1.49 -11.27 -25.86
N ALA A 215 1.33 -10.14 -26.56
CA ALA A 215 2.44 -9.40 -27.16
C ALA A 215 3.21 -8.52 -26.15
N ALA A 216 2.77 -8.46 -24.89
CA ALA A 216 3.39 -7.68 -23.84
C ALA A 216 4.80 -8.19 -23.49
N ASP A 217 5.77 -7.28 -23.38
CA ASP A 217 7.03 -7.55 -22.70
C ASP A 217 6.90 -7.36 -21.19
N LEU A 218 6.00 -6.46 -20.79
CA LEU A 218 5.63 -6.15 -19.42
C LEU A 218 4.11 -5.97 -19.33
N LEU A 219 3.44 -6.87 -18.62
CA LEU A 219 2.00 -6.77 -18.32
C LEU A 219 1.80 -6.30 -16.87
N LEU A 220 1.11 -5.16 -16.72
CA LEU A 220 0.76 -4.54 -15.45
C LEU A 220 -0.74 -4.67 -15.23
N VAL A 221 -1.15 -5.44 -14.22
CA VAL A 221 -2.56 -5.77 -13.96
C VAL A 221 -2.99 -5.18 -12.62
N ASP A 222 -3.84 -4.15 -12.66
CA ASP A 222 -4.37 -3.53 -11.44
C ASP A 222 -5.64 -4.24 -10.93
N ASP A 223 -5.82 -4.12 -9.61
CA ASP A 223 -7.00 -4.56 -8.88
C ASP A 223 -7.46 -6.00 -9.21
N ILE A 224 -6.54 -6.97 -9.13
CA ILE A 224 -6.79 -8.40 -9.45
C ILE A 224 -7.93 -9.03 -8.64
N GLN A 225 -8.26 -8.46 -7.48
CA GLN A 225 -9.40 -8.90 -6.67
C GLN A 225 -10.74 -8.86 -7.43
N PHE A 226 -10.87 -8.03 -8.48
CA PHE A 226 -12.08 -7.98 -9.32
C PHE A 226 -12.25 -9.16 -10.28
N LEU A 227 -11.35 -10.16 -10.23
CA LEU A 227 -11.57 -11.48 -10.85
C LEU A 227 -12.51 -12.37 -10.02
N GLU A 228 -12.80 -12.00 -8.76
CA GLU A 228 -13.71 -12.73 -7.87
C GLU A 228 -15.03 -13.09 -8.59
N GLY A 229 -15.35 -14.39 -8.62
CA GLY A 229 -16.58 -14.91 -9.22
C GLY A 229 -16.66 -14.85 -10.76
N LYS A 230 -15.63 -14.35 -11.45
CA LYS A 230 -15.58 -14.26 -12.93
C LYS A 230 -14.81 -15.44 -13.54
N GLU A 231 -15.39 -16.64 -13.49
CA GLU A 231 -14.71 -17.89 -13.87
C GLU A 231 -14.09 -17.86 -15.28
N TYR A 232 -14.84 -17.38 -16.28
CA TYR A 232 -14.34 -17.30 -17.66
C TYR A 232 -13.18 -16.31 -17.81
N THR A 233 -13.25 -15.17 -17.11
CA THR A 233 -12.17 -14.17 -17.12
C THR A 233 -10.93 -14.70 -16.40
N GLN A 234 -11.12 -15.40 -15.27
CA GLN A 234 -10.02 -16.08 -14.57
C GLN A 234 -9.32 -17.10 -15.47
N GLU A 235 -10.09 -17.87 -16.25
CA GLU A 235 -9.54 -18.85 -17.17
C GLU A 235 -8.70 -18.21 -18.29
N GLU A 236 -9.22 -17.19 -18.98
CA GLU A 236 -8.43 -16.55 -20.04
C GLU A 236 -7.22 -15.79 -19.48
N PHE A 237 -7.37 -15.18 -18.29
CA PHE A 237 -6.25 -14.58 -17.58
C PHE A 237 -5.17 -15.62 -17.24
N PHE A 238 -5.57 -16.80 -16.77
CA PHE A 238 -4.64 -17.90 -16.47
C PHE A 238 -3.82 -18.30 -17.71
N TYR A 239 -4.43 -18.45 -18.89
CA TYR A 239 -3.69 -18.78 -20.11
C TYR A 239 -2.78 -17.64 -20.59
N THR A 240 -3.24 -16.39 -20.45
CA THR A 240 -2.44 -15.20 -20.77
C THR A 240 -1.20 -15.13 -19.87
N PHE A 241 -1.39 -15.32 -18.56
CA PHE A 241 -0.32 -15.39 -17.57
C PHE A 241 0.72 -16.46 -17.93
N ASN A 242 0.28 -17.70 -18.21
CA ASN A 242 1.17 -18.80 -18.59
C ASN A 242 2.02 -18.42 -19.79
N THR A 243 1.37 -17.96 -20.86
CA THR A 243 2.05 -17.64 -22.12
C THR A 243 3.14 -16.61 -21.91
N LEU A 244 2.84 -15.56 -21.14
CA LEU A 244 3.82 -14.50 -20.84
C LEU A 244 4.94 -15.01 -19.93
N HIS A 245 4.61 -15.76 -18.88
CA HIS A 245 5.57 -16.28 -17.92
C HIS A 245 6.56 -17.26 -18.55
N GLU A 246 6.07 -18.22 -19.34
CA GLU A 246 6.88 -19.20 -20.09
C GLU A 246 7.80 -18.53 -21.12
N ALA A 247 7.35 -17.41 -21.71
CA ALA A 247 8.15 -16.61 -22.63
C ALA A 247 9.13 -15.64 -21.91
N GLY A 248 9.24 -15.71 -20.59
CA GLY A 248 10.11 -14.84 -19.79
C GLY A 248 9.66 -13.37 -19.79
N LYS A 249 8.41 -13.08 -20.11
CA LYS A 249 7.83 -11.73 -20.07
C LYS A 249 7.40 -11.40 -18.65
N GLN A 250 7.58 -10.15 -18.24
CA GLN A 250 7.28 -9.75 -16.87
C GLN A 250 5.79 -9.57 -16.65
N VAL A 251 5.29 -10.14 -15.56
CA VAL A 251 3.93 -9.86 -15.07
C VAL A 251 4.02 -9.19 -13.70
N VAL A 252 3.32 -8.06 -13.54
CA VAL A 252 3.15 -7.37 -12.26
C VAL A 252 1.65 -7.29 -11.96
N ILE A 253 1.28 -7.66 -10.75
CA ILE A 253 -0.11 -7.76 -10.32
C ILE A 253 -0.28 -6.92 -9.05
N ALA A 254 -1.32 -6.09 -8.99
CA ALA A 254 -1.69 -5.37 -7.79
C ALA A 254 -3.03 -5.88 -7.21
N SER A 255 -3.10 -5.98 -5.89
CA SER A 255 -4.28 -6.48 -5.17
C SER A 255 -4.51 -5.77 -3.84
N ASP A 256 -5.76 -5.65 -3.40
CA ASP A 256 -6.08 -5.15 -2.05
C ASP A 256 -5.75 -6.14 -0.91
N ARG A 257 -5.44 -7.40 -1.27
CA ARG A 257 -5.16 -8.51 -0.34
C ARG A 257 -4.24 -9.56 -0.97
N PRO A 258 -3.56 -10.41 -0.19
CA PRO A 258 -2.72 -11.49 -0.73
C PRO A 258 -3.54 -12.53 -1.51
N PRO A 259 -2.89 -13.33 -2.40
CA PRO A 259 -3.58 -14.26 -3.29
C PRO A 259 -4.54 -15.23 -2.58
N ASN A 260 -4.12 -15.77 -1.43
CA ASN A 260 -4.90 -16.72 -0.64
C ASN A 260 -6.13 -16.11 0.06
N GLN A 261 -6.27 -14.78 0.09
CA GLN A 261 -7.39 -14.07 0.70
C GLN A 261 -8.38 -13.52 -0.35
N ILE A 262 -8.13 -13.72 -1.64
CA ILE A 262 -9.05 -13.35 -2.71
C ILE A 262 -10.17 -14.39 -2.79
N PRO A 263 -11.42 -14.04 -2.45
CA PRO A 263 -12.52 -14.99 -2.47
C PRO A 263 -12.78 -15.48 -3.90
N SER A 264 -13.17 -16.75 -4.03
CA SER A 264 -13.55 -17.34 -5.32
C SER A 264 -12.49 -17.21 -6.43
N LEU A 265 -11.21 -17.05 -6.07
CA LEU A 265 -10.08 -17.13 -6.98
C LEU A 265 -9.67 -18.60 -7.13
N GLN A 266 -9.54 -19.08 -8.37
CA GLN A 266 -9.14 -20.45 -8.65
C GLN A 266 -7.77 -20.77 -8.03
N GLU A 267 -7.65 -21.93 -7.37
CA GLU A 267 -6.42 -22.36 -6.68
C GLU A 267 -5.18 -22.33 -7.59
N ARG A 268 -5.35 -22.66 -8.86
CA ARG A 268 -4.27 -22.58 -9.85
C ARG A 268 -3.74 -21.15 -9.97
N LEU A 269 -4.59 -20.13 -10.03
CA LEU A 269 -4.15 -18.73 -10.06
C LEU A 269 -3.47 -18.32 -8.74
N CYS A 270 -4.00 -18.75 -7.59
CA CYS A 270 -3.37 -18.51 -6.30
C CYS A 270 -1.94 -19.06 -6.26
N SER A 271 -1.74 -20.29 -6.74
CA SER A 271 -0.41 -20.91 -6.86
C SER A 271 0.50 -20.10 -7.78
N ARG A 272 -0.01 -19.63 -8.92
CA ARG A 272 0.78 -18.80 -9.85
C ARG A 272 1.19 -17.46 -9.29
N PHE A 273 0.31 -16.80 -8.56
CA PHE A 273 0.63 -15.51 -7.94
C PHE A 273 1.63 -15.68 -6.80
N SER A 274 1.62 -16.84 -6.14
CA SER A 274 2.51 -17.13 -5.00
C SER A 274 3.87 -17.69 -5.42
N MET A 275 4.10 -18.03 -6.69
CA MET A 275 5.41 -18.55 -7.13
C MET A 275 6.49 -17.47 -7.24
N GLY A 276 6.06 -16.21 -7.36
CA GLY A 276 6.94 -15.05 -7.47
C GLY A 276 7.14 -14.34 -6.13
N LEU A 277 7.40 -13.03 -6.18
CA LEU A 277 7.56 -12.22 -4.98
C LEU A 277 6.24 -11.55 -4.58
N ILE A 278 5.78 -11.82 -3.36
CA ILE A 278 4.66 -11.10 -2.74
C ILE A 278 5.24 -9.93 -1.94
N ALA A 279 5.02 -8.72 -2.45
CA ALA A 279 5.49 -7.48 -1.88
C ALA A 279 4.32 -6.76 -1.21
N ASP A 280 4.30 -6.80 0.11
CA ASP A 280 3.26 -6.20 0.91
C ASP A 280 3.54 -4.73 1.24
N ILE A 281 2.50 -3.90 1.15
CA ILE A 281 2.53 -2.46 1.42
C ILE A 281 1.65 -2.16 2.62
N GLN A 282 2.29 -1.66 3.67
CA GLN A 282 1.65 -1.35 4.94
C GLN A 282 1.29 0.13 5.07
N LYS A 283 0.42 0.45 6.04
CA LYS A 283 0.02 1.84 6.31
C LYS A 283 1.25 2.67 6.71
N PRO A 284 1.44 3.89 6.16
CA PRO A 284 2.58 4.73 6.49
C PRO A 284 2.53 5.19 7.95
N ASP A 285 3.68 5.27 8.60
CA ASP A 285 3.86 5.88 9.92
C ASP A 285 3.75 7.43 9.82
N LEU A 286 3.79 8.12 10.97
CA LEU A 286 3.65 9.57 11.00
C LEU A 286 4.72 10.26 10.15
N GLU A 287 5.97 9.83 10.28
CA GLU A 287 7.11 10.40 9.53
C GLU A 287 6.91 10.24 8.01
N THR A 288 6.53 9.05 7.56
CA THR A 288 6.25 8.78 6.15
C THR A 288 5.06 9.59 5.66
N ARG A 289 3.99 9.75 6.45
CA ARG A 289 2.83 10.60 6.09
C ARG A 289 3.22 12.07 5.96
N MET A 290 4.03 12.60 6.88
CA MET A 290 4.54 13.96 6.80
C MET A 290 5.41 14.15 5.55
N ALA A 291 6.28 13.19 5.24
CA ALA A 291 7.10 13.22 4.04
C ALA A 291 6.27 13.14 2.74
N ILE A 292 5.19 12.35 2.72
CA ILE A 292 4.24 12.32 1.60
C ILE A 292 3.59 13.69 1.38
N LEU A 293 3.07 14.31 2.45
CA LEU A 293 2.45 15.64 2.37
C LEU A 293 3.46 16.70 1.89
N GLN A 294 4.67 16.69 2.44
CA GLN A 294 5.74 17.60 2.06
C GLN A 294 6.09 17.44 0.57
N LYS A 295 6.27 16.21 0.11
CA LYS A 295 6.58 15.90 -1.29
C LYS A 295 5.46 16.36 -2.23
N LYS A 296 4.20 16.11 -1.85
CA LYS A 296 3.02 16.56 -2.60
C LYS A 296 2.96 18.08 -2.69
N ALA A 297 3.22 18.78 -1.58
CA ALA A 297 3.22 20.23 -1.52
C ALA A 297 4.33 20.83 -2.40
N GLU A 298 5.54 20.27 -2.36
CA GLU A 298 6.65 20.65 -3.24
C GLU A 298 6.29 20.49 -4.72
N ASP A 299 5.73 19.34 -5.07
CA ASP A 299 5.36 19.01 -6.44
C ASP A 299 4.24 19.92 -7.00
N GLU A 300 3.40 20.46 -6.13
CA GLU A 300 2.30 21.38 -6.47
C GLU A 300 2.64 22.85 -6.20
N ASN A 301 3.89 23.16 -5.80
CA ASN A 301 4.36 24.50 -5.42
C ASN A 301 3.52 25.16 -4.30
N ILE A 302 3.03 24.36 -3.37
CA ILE A 302 2.24 24.79 -2.22
C ILE A 302 3.18 25.03 -1.04
N ARG A 303 3.10 26.22 -0.43
CA ARG A 303 3.78 26.47 0.85
C ARG A 303 2.94 25.90 1.98
N LEU A 304 3.41 24.82 2.57
CA LEU A 304 2.75 24.13 3.66
C LEU A 304 3.59 24.26 4.94
N PRO A 305 3.15 25.02 5.95
CA PRO A 305 3.83 25.10 7.23
C PRO A 305 3.91 23.75 7.95
N ARG A 306 4.97 23.56 8.76
CA ARG A 306 5.27 22.28 9.41
C ARG A 306 4.19 21.82 10.38
N ASP A 307 3.63 22.76 11.14
CA ASP A 307 2.49 22.55 12.05
C ASP A 307 1.24 22.06 11.30
N VAL A 308 0.97 22.60 10.12
CA VAL A 308 -0.11 22.13 9.24
C VAL A 308 0.15 20.70 8.73
N ILE A 309 1.39 20.40 8.31
CA ILE A 309 1.78 19.05 7.89
C ILE A 309 1.54 18.05 9.02
N GLU A 310 2.03 18.37 10.21
CA GLU A 310 1.90 17.53 11.40
C GLU A 310 0.44 17.33 11.80
N TYR A 311 -0.38 18.39 11.73
CA TYR A 311 -1.81 18.33 12.00
C TYR A 311 -2.54 17.40 11.03
N ILE A 312 -2.34 17.57 9.72
CA ILE A 312 -2.98 16.72 8.70
C ILE A 312 -2.50 15.26 8.85
N ALA A 313 -1.20 15.03 9.01
CA ALA A 313 -0.63 13.70 9.14
C ALA A 313 -1.07 12.97 10.42
N SER A 314 -1.38 13.71 11.49
CA SER A 314 -1.87 13.13 12.75
C SER A 314 -3.35 12.75 12.69
N ASN A 315 -4.17 13.52 11.97
CA ASN A 315 -5.61 13.32 11.89
C ASN A 315 -6.03 12.31 10.80
N TYR A 316 -5.27 12.19 9.71
CA TYR A 316 -5.59 11.33 8.56
C TYR A 316 -4.64 10.12 8.49
N THR A 317 -4.99 9.05 9.19
CA THR A 317 -4.12 7.87 9.38
C THR A 317 -4.55 6.62 8.58
N SER A 318 -5.73 6.62 7.96
CA SER A 318 -6.31 5.42 7.35
C SER A 318 -5.58 4.97 6.08
N ASN A 319 -5.44 5.89 5.11
CA ASN A 319 -4.83 5.65 3.81
C ASN A 319 -4.32 6.96 3.17
N ILE A 320 -3.46 6.85 2.17
CA ILE A 320 -2.79 8.00 1.53
C ILE A 320 -3.80 8.84 0.74
N ARG A 321 -4.87 8.24 0.18
CA ARG A 321 -5.90 8.99 -0.56
C ARG A 321 -6.65 9.97 0.34
N GLU A 322 -7.00 9.55 1.56
CA GLU A 322 -7.62 10.43 2.56
C GLU A 322 -6.68 11.56 3.00
N LEU A 323 -5.40 11.24 3.20
CA LEU A 323 -4.35 12.19 3.54
C LEU A 323 -4.19 13.27 2.45
N GLU A 324 -4.07 12.84 1.19
CA GLU A 324 -4.00 13.76 0.04
C GLU A 324 -5.30 14.54 -0.16
N GLY A 325 -6.45 13.90 0.04
CA GLY A 325 -7.75 14.55 -0.03
C GLY A 325 -7.91 15.65 1.03
N ALA A 326 -7.36 15.44 2.23
CA ALA A 326 -7.32 16.47 3.27
C ALA A 326 -6.47 17.67 2.83
N LEU A 327 -5.28 17.44 2.29
CA LEU A 327 -4.44 18.50 1.76
C LEU A 327 -5.16 19.31 0.66
N ILE A 328 -5.80 18.62 -0.30
CA ILE A 328 -6.55 19.27 -1.37
C ILE A 328 -7.68 20.13 -0.80
N ARG A 329 -8.43 19.63 0.19
CA ARG A 329 -9.51 20.40 0.86
C ARG A 329 -8.97 21.64 1.57
N ALA A 330 -7.87 21.50 2.31
CA ALA A 330 -7.23 22.62 2.99
C ALA A 330 -6.81 23.71 1.99
N VAL A 331 -6.13 23.31 0.92
CA VAL A 331 -5.63 24.23 -0.12
C VAL A 331 -6.78 24.92 -0.84
N ALA A 332 -7.82 24.17 -1.22
CA ALA A 332 -9.01 24.73 -1.85
C ALA A 332 -9.69 25.77 -0.93
N TYR A 333 -9.87 25.45 0.35
CA TYR A 333 -10.49 26.34 1.32
C TYR A 333 -9.70 27.64 1.50
N ILE A 334 -8.40 27.53 1.80
CA ILE A 334 -7.50 28.69 1.96
C ILE A 334 -7.50 29.56 0.70
N SER A 335 -7.45 28.94 -0.48
CA SER A 335 -7.46 29.66 -1.75
C SER A 335 -8.77 30.38 -2.05
N ILE A 336 -9.93 29.79 -1.70
CA ILE A 336 -11.25 30.38 -1.96
C ILE A 336 -11.50 31.57 -1.04
N TRP A 337 -11.11 31.46 0.24
CA TRP A 337 -11.38 32.48 1.26
C TRP A 337 -10.25 33.49 1.46
N GLY A 338 -9.10 33.29 0.80
CA GLY A 338 -7.94 34.18 0.90
C GLY A 338 -7.30 34.19 2.30
N LEU A 339 -7.40 33.08 3.03
CA LEU A 339 -6.85 32.95 4.38
C LEU A 339 -5.38 32.48 4.35
N PRO A 340 -4.59 32.69 5.41
CA PRO A 340 -3.27 32.08 5.53
C PRO A 340 -3.38 30.58 5.87
N MET A 341 -2.44 29.78 5.35
CA MET A 341 -2.33 28.33 5.59
C MET A 341 -1.86 28.03 7.02
N THR A 342 -2.76 28.15 8.00
CA THR A 342 -2.50 27.87 9.42
C THR A 342 -3.43 26.76 9.92
N VAL A 343 -3.05 26.08 11.01
CA VAL A 343 -3.87 25.03 11.62
C VAL A 343 -5.27 25.56 11.95
N GLU A 344 -5.36 26.73 12.59
CA GLU A 344 -6.62 27.38 12.99
C GLU A 344 -7.60 27.56 11.81
N ASN A 345 -7.10 27.95 10.64
CA ASN A 345 -7.94 28.21 9.47
C ASN A 345 -8.37 26.94 8.73
N ILE A 346 -7.59 25.86 8.81
CA ILE A 346 -7.92 24.60 8.11
C ILE A 346 -8.74 23.64 8.97
N THR A 347 -8.71 23.77 10.30
CA THR A 347 -9.48 22.91 11.21
C THR A 347 -10.97 22.83 10.85
N PRO A 348 -11.70 23.93 10.56
CA PRO A 348 -13.13 23.87 10.25
C PRO A 348 -13.50 23.07 8.99
N VAL A 349 -12.56 22.90 8.05
CA VAL A 349 -12.78 22.16 6.78
C VAL A 349 -12.19 20.75 6.81
N LEU A 350 -11.19 20.53 7.66
CA LEU A 350 -10.50 19.25 7.80
C LEU A 350 -11.06 18.39 8.91
N GLU A 351 -11.84 18.95 9.82
CA GLU A 351 -12.79 18.14 10.55
C GLU A 351 -13.87 17.72 9.54
N PRO A 352 -14.00 16.42 9.20
CA PRO A 352 -15.30 15.96 8.73
C PRO A 352 -16.35 16.41 9.77
N PRO A 353 -17.65 16.50 9.45
CA PRO A 353 -18.66 16.60 10.48
C PRO A 353 -18.59 15.34 11.35
N ASN A 354 -17.66 15.33 12.29
CA ASN A 354 -17.53 14.47 13.44
C ASN A 354 -18.45 15.05 14.51
N GLU A 355 -19.67 15.41 14.11
CA GLU A 355 -20.78 15.05 14.96
C GLU A 355 -20.90 13.52 14.83
N LYS A 356 -20.07 12.78 15.58
CA LYS A 356 -20.72 11.79 16.44
C LYS A 356 -21.65 12.63 17.31
N MET A 357 -22.87 12.90 16.82
CA MET A 357 -23.93 13.40 17.68
C MET A 357 -23.96 12.35 18.78
N ALA A 358 -23.51 12.69 19.98
CA ALA A 358 -23.63 11.79 21.10
C ALA A 358 -25.13 11.53 21.23
N ALA A 359 -25.58 10.36 20.78
CA ALA A 359 -26.98 10.03 20.85
C ALA A 359 -27.37 10.01 22.33
N THR A 360 -28.54 10.52 22.65
CA THR A 360 -29.00 10.50 24.03
C THR A 360 -29.25 9.04 24.45
N PRO A 361 -28.90 8.64 25.68
CA PRO A 361 -29.15 7.28 26.17
C PRO A 361 -30.62 6.86 25.98
N GLU A 362 -31.55 7.79 26.13
CA GLU A 362 -32.98 7.60 25.94
C GLU A 362 -33.33 7.23 24.49
N ALA A 363 -32.70 7.89 23.50
CA ALA A 363 -32.92 7.57 22.09
C ALA A 363 -32.41 6.16 21.76
N ILE A 364 -31.27 5.76 22.30
CA ILE A 364 -30.72 4.42 22.09
C ILE A 364 -31.60 3.35 22.75
N LEU A 365 -32.05 3.58 23.99
CA LEU A 365 -32.97 2.67 24.68
C LEU A 365 -34.26 2.48 23.89
N LYS A 366 -34.82 3.56 23.35
CA LYS A 366 -36.05 3.51 22.55
C LYS A 366 -35.86 2.72 21.26
N VAL A 367 -34.79 2.99 20.50
CA VAL A 367 -34.52 2.27 19.24
C VAL A 367 -34.31 0.76 19.49
N VAL A 368 -33.64 0.40 20.58
CA VAL A 368 -33.43 -1.00 20.97
C VAL A 368 -34.73 -1.64 21.43
N ALA A 369 -35.52 -0.97 22.25
CA ALA A 369 -36.84 -1.41 22.71
C ALA A 369 -37.77 -1.71 21.52
N ASP A 370 -37.91 -0.75 20.60
CA ASP A 370 -38.77 -0.85 19.42
C ASP A 370 -38.34 -1.98 18.47
N ASN A 371 -37.03 -2.24 18.34
CA ASN A 371 -36.52 -3.26 17.43
C ASN A 371 -36.71 -4.69 17.95
N PHE A 372 -36.69 -4.87 19.27
CA PHE A 372 -36.78 -6.19 19.91
C PHE A 372 -38.16 -6.45 20.53
N ASP A 373 -39.12 -5.54 20.34
CA ASP A 373 -40.48 -5.61 20.91
C ASP A 373 -40.46 -5.81 22.44
N VAL A 374 -39.59 -5.05 23.11
CA VAL A 374 -39.44 -5.05 24.58
C VAL A 374 -39.65 -3.65 25.13
N SER A 375 -40.14 -3.52 26.36
CA SER A 375 -40.28 -2.20 26.98
C SER A 375 -38.94 -1.66 27.49
N ILE A 376 -38.82 -0.34 27.62
CA ILE A 376 -37.63 0.28 28.24
C ILE A 376 -37.48 -0.17 29.70
N ASP A 377 -38.59 -0.38 30.42
CA ASP A 377 -38.58 -0.91 31.78
C ASP A 377 -38.05 -2.36 31.83
N ASP A 378 -38.36 -3.18 30.83
CA ASP A 378 -37.79 -4.53 30.69
C ASP A 378 -36.27 -4.46 30.51
N LEU A 379 -35.77 -3.52 29.69
CA LEU A 379 -34.33 -3.31 29.50
C LEU A 379 -33.64 -2.91 30.81
N LYS A 380 -34.30 -2.10 31.66
CA LYS A 380 -33.81 -1.68 32.99
C LYS A 380 -34.06 -2.72 34.10
N SER A 381 -34.86 -3.75 33.84
CA SER A 381 -35.23 -4.74 34.84
C SER A 381 -34.12 -5.76 35.17
N ASN A 382 -34.39 -6.60 36.17
CA ASN A 382 -33.61 -7.81 36.46
C ASN A 382 -34.07 -9.06 35.71
N SER A 383 -34.95 -8.90 34.71
CA SER A 383 -35.43 -10.02 33.90
C SER A 383 -34.29 -10.74 33.17
N ARG A 384 -34.32 -12.07 33.26
CA ARG A 384 -33.35 -12.99 32.65
C ARG A 384 -33.90 -13.68 31.39
N ARG A 385 -35.06 -13.25 30.88
CA ARG A 385 -35.58 -13.78 29.61
C ARG A 385 -34.54 -13.53 28.51
N ARG A 386 -34.36 -14.52 27.64
CA ARG A 386 -33.29 -14.53 26.63
C ARG A 386 -33.35 -13.31 25.70
N GLU A 387 -34.55 -12.97 25.24
CA GLU A 387 -34.81 -11.84 24.34
C GLU A 387 -34.45 -10.49 25.00
N ILE A 388 -34.87 -10.27 26.25
CA ILE A 388 -34.55 -9.05 27.02
C ILE A 388 -33.05 -8.95 27.28
N SER A 389 -32.40 -10.06 27.66
CA SER A 389 -30.96 -10.10 27.89
C SER A 389 -30.16 -9.79 26.62
N TRP A 390 -30.62 -10.30 25.48
CA TRP A 390 -30.02 -10.05 24.17
C TRP A 390 -30.16 -8.59 23.73
N ALA A 391 -31.38 -8.03 23.84
CA ALA A 391 -31.64 -6.62 23.56
C ALA A 391 -30.78 -5.70 24.45
N ARG A 392 -30.63 -6.04 25.73
CA ARG A 392 -29.76 -5.31 26.67
C ARG A 392 -28.28 -5.35 26.27
N GLN A 393 -27.76 -6.52 25.88
CA GLN A 393 -26.36 -6.68 25.43
C GLN A 393 -26.07 -5.82 24.20
N LEU A 394 -26.99 -5.81 23.24
CA LEU A 394 -26.91 -4.97 22.05
C LEU A 394 -27.02 -3.48 22.38
N GLY A 395 -27.92 -3.11 23.29
CA GLY A 395 -28.08 -1.72 23.73
C GLY A 395 -26.83 -1.18 24.43
N MET A 396 -26.19 -1.96 25.30
CA MET A 396 -24.92 -1.60 25.95
C MET A 396 -23.80 -1.38 24.92
N TYR A 397 -23.69 -2.28 23.94
CA TYR A 397 -22.72 -2.14 22.85
C TYR A 397 -22.99 -0.88 22.03
N LEU A 398 -24.24 -0.61 21.64
CA LEU A 398 -24.62 0.58 20.87
C LEU A 398 -24.39 1.88 21.67
N MET A 399 -24.72 1.91 22.97
CA MET A 399 -24.40 3.06 23.83
C MET A 399 -22.89 3.31 23.90
N ARG A 400 -22.07 2.25 23.95
CA ARG A 400 -20.62 2.38 23.94
C ARG A 400 -20.07 2.97 22.64
N GLN A 401 -20.73 2.72 21.51
CA GLN A 401 -20.30 3.19 20.18
C GLN A 401 -20.81 4.62 19.86
N HIS A 402 -22.03 4.94 20.28
CA HIS A 402 -22.77 6.13 19.87
C HIS A 402 -22.90 7.22 20.95
N THR A 403 -22.36 6.99 22.15
CA THR A 403 -22.32 7.98 23.24
C THR A 403 -20.90 8.16 23.80
N SER A 404 -20.70 9.20 24.60
CA SER A 404 -19.46 9.44 25.36
C SER A 404 -19.52 8.90 26.80
N LEU A 405 -20.48 8.03 27.12
CA LEU A 405 -20.64 7.50 28.48
C LEU A 405 -19.53 6.53 28.88
N SER A 406 -19.14 6.60 30.16
CA SER A 406 -18.25 5.62 30.78
C SER A 406 -18.99 4.29 31.02
N LEU A 407 -18.25 3.18 31.11
CA LEU A 407 -18.83 1.84 31.34
C LEU A 407 -19.74 1.77 32.58
N PRO A 408 -19.42 2.41 33.72
CA PRO A 408 -20.34 2.48 34.86
C PRO A 408 -21.64 3.21 34.53
N ARG A 409 -21.57 4.35 33.83
CA ARG A 409 -22.76 5.11 33.44
C ARG A 409 -23.64 4.37 32.44
N ILE A 410 -23.05 3.61 31.51
CA ILE A 410 -23.82 2.71 30.64
C ILE A 410 -24.55 1.66 31.48
N GLY A 411 -23.90 1.12 32.51
CA GLY A 411 -24.53 0.19 33.46
C GLY A 411 -25.73 0.79 34.21
N GLU A 412 -25.61 2.04 34.65
CA GLU A 412 -26.69 2.81 35.30
C GLU A 412 -27.93 2.94 34.39
N GLU A 413 -27.74 3.26 33.10
CA GLU A 413 -28.83 3.39 32.12
C GLU A 413 -29.62 2.09 31.89
N PHE A 414 -29.02 0.93 32.17
CA PHE A 414 -29.66 -0.38 32.08
C PHE A 414 -30.10 -0.95 33.44
N GLY A 415 -30.38 -0.07 34.40
CA GLY A 415 -30.92 -0.44 35.72
C GLY A 415 -29.84 -0.82 36.73
N GLY A 416 -28.71 -0.11 36.72
CA GLY A 416 -27.63 -0.27 37.71
C GLY A 416 -26.83 -1.57 37.53
N LYS A 417 -26.57 -1.99 36.29
CA LYS A 417 -25.74 -3.18 36.01
C LYS A 417 -24.27 -2.88 36.26
N ASP A 418 -23.55 -3.87 36.79
CA ASP A 418 -22.11 -3.76 36.98
C ASP A 418 -21.37 -3.48 35.67
N HIS A 419 -20.35 -2.63 35.73
CA HIS A 419 -19.49 -2.30 34.60
C HIS A 419 -18.86 -3.54 33.94
N THR A 420 -18.61 -4.62 34.70
CA THR A 420 -18.12 -5.91 34.19
C THR A 420 -19.13 -6.59 33.27
N THR A 421 -20.43 -6.41 33.52
CA THR A 421 -21.52 -6.90 32.65
C THR A 421 -21.53 -6.13 31.32
N VAL A 422 -21.27 -4.82 31.37
CA VAL A 422 -21.17 -3.98 30.17
C VAL A 422 -19.97 -4.40 29.32
N ILE A 423 -18.81 -4.64 29.93
CA ILE A 423 -17.60 -5.16 29.27
C ILE A 423 -17.89 -6.49 28.59
N TYR A 424 -18.40 -7.47 29.35
CA TYR A 424 -18.76 -8.79 28.82
C TYR A 424 -19.71 -8.69 27.62
N SER A 425 -20.72 -7.82 27.71
CA SER A 425 -21.69 -7.61 26.64
C SER A 425 -21.04 -7.01 25.39
N CYS A 426 -20.17 -6.01 25.56
CA CYS A 426 -19.46 -5.38 24.44
C CYS A 426 -18.50 -6.36 23.75
N ASP A 427 -17.74 -7.14 24.51
CA ASP A 427 -16.78 -8.10 23.98
C ASP A 427 -17.49 -9.22 23.22
N LYS A 428 -18.57 -9.75 23.79
CA LYS A 428 -19.39 -10.79 23.16
C LYS A 428 -20.00 -10.32 21.83
N ILE A 429 -20.55 -9.12 21.79
CA ILE A 429 -21.14 -8.56 20.55
C ILE A 429 -20.04 -8.27 19.52
N THR A 430 -18.87 -7.78 19.95
CA THR A 430 -17.72 -7.53 19.06
C THR A 430 -17.24 -8.83 18.39
N GLN A 431 -17.14 -9.92 19.15
CA GLN A 431 -16.77 -11.24 18.61
C GLN A 431 -17.82 -11.77 17.64
N LEU A 432 -19.10 -11.72 18.01
CA LEU A 432 -20.19 -12.20 17.15
C LEU A 432 -20.34 -11.35 15.87
N HIS A 433 -20.05 -10.05 15.93
CA HIS A 433 -20.11 -9.16 14.78
C HIS A 433 -19.16 -9.57 13.65
N GLN A 434 -18.01 -10.16 13.99
CA GLN A 434 -17.01 -10.61 13.01
C GLN A 434 -17.43 -11.91 12.30
N SER A 435 -18.18 -12.78 12.98
CA SER A 435 -18.58 -14.10 12.48
C SER A 435 -20.00 -14.15 11.89
N ASP A 436 -20.91 -13.27 12.32
CA ASP A 436 -22.34 -13.31 11.98
C ASP A 436 -22.75 -12.12 11.10
N ARG A 437 -22.94 -12.40 9.79
CA ARG A 437 -23.37 -11.40 8.80
C ARG A 437 -24.75 -10.81 9.10
N THR A 438 -25.66 -11.61 9.65
CA THR A 438 -27.01 -11.19 10.03
C THR A 438 -26.96 -10.20 11.19
N LEU A 439 -26.14 -10.48 12.21
CA LEU A 439 -25.93 -9.55 13.32
C LEU A 439 -25.29 -8.24 12.86
N ALA A 440 -24.32 -8.30 11.94
CA ALA A 440 -23.69 -7.12 11.38
C ALA A 440 -24.67 -6.22 10.63
N GLN A 441 -25.61 -6.80 9.87
CA GLN A 441 -26.69 -6.05 9.23
C GLN A 441 -27.63 -5.40 10.25
N THR A 442 -28.04 -6.13 11.29
CA THR A 442 -28.90 -5.60 12.36
C THR A 442 -28.24 -4.43 13.10
N LEU A 443 -26.95 -4.55 13.45
CA LEU A 443 -26.20 -3.47 14.11
C LEU A 443 -26.07 -2.22 13.23
N ARG A 444 -25.91 -2.40 11.92
CA ARG A 444 -25.87 -1.31 10.95
C ARG A 444 -27.22 -0.58 10.90
N GLN A 445 -28.32 -1.33 10.75
CA GLN A 445 -29.67 -0.78 10.73
C GLN A 445 -30.01 -0.01 12.02
N LEU A 446 -29.66 -0.57 13.18
CA LEU A 446 -29.86 0.10 14.47
C LEU A 446 -29.04 1.39 14.57
N SER A 447 -27.78 1.35 14.13
CA SER A 447 -26.91 2.53 14.12
C SER A 447 -27.46 3.64 13.22
N ASP A 448 -27.97 3.29 12.04
CA ASP A 448 -28.58 4.25 11.12
C ASP A 448 -29.84 4.90 11.73
N ARG A 449 -30.70 4.11 12.41
CA ARG A 449 -31.89 4.62 13.10
C ARG A 449 -31.56 5.52 14.30
N ILE A 450 -30.51 5.20 15.06
CA ILE A 450 -30.01 6.05 16.15
C ILE A 450 -29.51 7.39 15.62
N ASN A 451 -28.77 7.38 14.50
CA ASN A 451 -28.28 8.59 13.84
C ASN A 451 -29.40 9.45 13.25
N LEU A 452 -30.49 8.84 12.76
CA LEU A 452 -31.66 9.57 12.28
C LEU A 452 -32.48 10.21 13.41
N THR A 453 -32.63 9.49 14.52
CA THR A 453 -33.45 9.95 15.66
C THR A 453 -32.76 11.07 16.45
N SER A 454 -31.43 11.01 16.58
CA SER A 454 -30.62 12.07 17.20
C SER A 454 -30.65 13.38 16.39
N ARG A 455 -30.75 13.32 15.05
CA ARG A 455 -30.89 14.50 14.18
C ARG A 455 -32.22 15.25 14.38
N SER A 456 -33.31 14.55 14.70
CA SER A 456 -34.65 15.14 14.85
C SER A 456 -34.90 15.79 16.22
N GLN A 457 -33.99 15.64 17.20
CA GLN A 457 -34.15 16.14 18.57
C GLN A 457 -33.37 17.43 18.88
N LYS A 458 -32.67 18.05 17.91
CA LYS A 458 -32.10 19.39 18.10
C LYS A 458 -33.24 20.43 18.10
N PRO A 459 -33.48 21.18 19.19
CA PRO A 459 -34.22 22.43 19.07
C PRO A 459 -33.39 23.39 18.22
N SER A 460 -34.07 24.10 17.32
CA SER A 460 -33.54 25.16 16.47
C SER A 460 -32.84 26.26 17.26
#